data_AF-A0A2T5RF32-F1
#
_entry.id   AF-A0A2T5RF32-F1
#
_cell.length_a   1.000
_cell.length_b   1.000
_cell.length_c   1.000
_cell.angle_alpha   90.00
_cell.angle_beta   90.00
_cell.angle_gamma   90.00
#
_symmetry.space_group_name_H-M   'P 1'
#
loop_
_entity.id
_entity.type
_entity.pdbx_description
1 polymer ?
#
loop_
_entity_poly.entity_id
_entity_poly.type
_entity_poly.pdbx_seq_one_letter_code
_entity_poly.pdbx_strand_id
1 'polypeptide(L)' 'MKQYLIKARTKGFKHNSPIRSHIFAADEETAMMKFRAEYDKEENINYNQVEFISIEEVK' A
#
# COMPACT_ATOMS: atom_id res chain seq x y z
N MET A 1 -7.26 17.66 0.96
CA MET A 1 -6.47 16.40 0.96
C MET A 1 -7.02 15.53 2.07
N LYS A 2 -7.14 14.22 1.80
CA LYS A 2 -7.66 13.20 2.72
C LYS A 2 -6.54 12.23 3.04
N GLN A 3 -6.62 11.58 4.20
CA GLN A 3 -5.69 10.53 4.59
C GLN A 3 -6.34 9.18 4.30
N TYR A 4 -5.60 8.27 3.67
CA TYR A 4 -6.04 6.91 3.38
C TYR A 4 -5.13 5.92 4.09
N LEU A 5 -5.71 4.93 4.74
CA LEU A 5 -5.00 3.76 5.27
C LEU A 5 -5.12 2.63 4.26
N ILE A 6 -4.00 2.24 3.68
CA ILE A 6 -3.90 1.09 2.77
C ILE A 6 -3.35 -0.09 3.54
N LYS A 7 -4.13 -1.18 3.58
CA LYS A 7 -3.76 -2.46 4.15
C LYS A 7 -3.39 -3.40 3.01
N ALA A 8 -2.21 -4.00 3.13
CA ALA A 8 -1.72 -5.01 2.20
C ALA A 8 -0.96 -6.08 2.99
N ARG A 9 -0.45 -7.10 2.31
CA ARG A 9 0.46 -8.10 2.89
C ARG A 9 1.49 -8.53 1.88
N THR A 10 2.65 -8.97 2.34
CA THR A 10 3.64 -9.58 1.46
C THR A 10 3.23 -11.01 1.11
N LYS A 11 3.30 -11.39 -0.16
CA LYS A 11 3.05 -12.74 -0.70
C LYS A 11 4.39 -13.43 -0.96
N GLY A 12 4.52 -14.69 -0.52
CA GLY A 12 5.67 -15.54 -0.87
C GLY A 12 6.85 -15.52 0.10
N PHE A 13 6.80 -14.73 1.17
CA PHE A 13 7.71 -14.89 2.30
C PHE A 13 7.12 -15.90 3.31
N LYS A 14 7.96 -16.70 3.98
CA LYS A 14 7.53 -17.63 5.06
C LYS A 14 6.69 -16.95 6.15
N HIS A 15 6.78 -15.63 6.26
CA HIS A 15 5.84 -14.79 6.99
C HIS A 15 5.18 -13.81 6.01
N ASN A 16 3.87 -13.95 5.84
CA ASN A 16 3.03 -12.95 5.19
C ASN A 16 2.94 -11.74 6.12
N SER A 17 3.92 -10.85 6.06
CA SER A 17 3.99 -9.67 6.91
C SER A 17 2.88 -8.68 6.52
N PRO A 18 2.09 -8.18 7.48
CA PRO A 18 1.09 -7.17 7.21
C PRO A 18 1.78 -5.85 6.86
N ILE A 19 1.30 -5.19 5.82
CA ILE A 19 1.69 -3.86 5.39
C ILE A 19 0.55 -2.90 5.73
N ARG A 20 0.89 -1.78 6.38
CA ARG A 20 -0.04 -0.68 6.66
C ARG A 20 0.64 0.61 6.26
N SER A 21 0.18 1.24 5.18
CA SER A 21 0.70 2.52 4.71
C SER A 21 -0.37 3.60 4.84
N HIS A 22 0.01 4.78 5.33
CA HIS A 22 -0.86 5.94 5.43
C HIS A 22 -0.49 6.93 4.33
N ILE A 23 -1.42 7.22 3.43
CA ILE A 23 -1.16 8.03 2.25
C ILE A 23 -2.12 9.22 2.20
N PHE A 24 -1.55 10.41 2.04
CA PHE A 24 -2.32 11.62 1.79
C PHE A 24 -2.58 11.80 0.29
N ALA A 25 -3.84 11.87 -0.10
CA ALA A 25 -4.27 11.98 -1.49
C ALA A 25 -5.57 12.79 -1.64
N ALA A 26 -5.94 13.10 -2.89
CA ALA A 26 -7.22 13.73 -3.20
C ALA A 26 -8.39 12.73 -3.15
N ASP A 27 -8.12 11.50 -3.61
CA ASP A 27 -9.05 10.38 -3.76
C ASP A 27 -8.33 9.03 -3.56
N GLU A 28 -9.10 7.94 -3.58
CA GLU A 28 -8.59 6.56 -3.41
C GLU A 28 -7.68 6.12 -4.56
N GLU A 29 -7.98 6.54 -5.80
CA GLU A 29 -7.20 6.18 -6.97
C GLU A 29 -5.78 6.75 -6.88
N THR A 30 -5.67 8.05 -6.55
CA THR A 30 -4.40 8.74 -6.32
C THR A 30 -3.65 8.15 -5.13
N ALA A 31 -4.35 7.74 -4.07
CA ALA A 31 -3.72 7.08 -2.92
C ALA A 31 -3.09 5.74 -3.33
N MET A 32 -3.80 4.94 -4.13
CA MET A 32 -3.32 3.65 -4.61
C MET A 32 -2.15 3.78 -5.60
N MET A 33 -2.17 4.80 -6.46
CA MET A 33 -1.02 5.11 -7.33
C MET A 33 0.24 5.44 -6.51
N LYS A 34 0.10 6.28 -5.48
CA LYS A 34 1.22 6.61 -4.57
C LYS A 34 1.72 5.39 -3.81
N PHE A 35 0.81 4.53 -3.34
CA PHE A 35 1.16 3.27 -2.69
C PHE A 35 1.97 2.37 -3.62
N ARG A 36 1.48 2.16 -4.85
CA ARG A 36 2.20 1.35 -5.83
C ARG A 36 3.59 1.91 -6.12
N ALA A 37 3.71 3.23 -6.31
CA ALA A 37 5.00 3.89 -6.54
C ALA A 37 5.98 3.78 -5.36
N GLU A 38 5.49 3.60 -4.13
CA GLU A 38 6.34 3.36 -2.96
C GLU A 38 7.02 1.99 -3.02
N TYR A 39 6.28 0.95 -3.42
CA TYR A 39 6.74 -0.45 -3.48
C TYR A 39 7.28 -0.88 -4.86
N ASP A 40 7.31 0.02 -5.84
CA ASP A 40 7.96 -0.18 -7.14
C ASP A 40 9.44 0.28 -7.15
N LYS A 41 9.95 0.74 -6.00
CA LYS A 41 11.37 1.13 -5.83
C LYS A 41 12.23 -0.09 -5.52
N GLU A 42 13.43 -0.17 -6.10
CA GLU A 42 14.38 -1.30 -5.93
C GLU A 42 14.78 -1.57 -4.46
N GLU A 43 14.69 -0.56 -3.58
CA GLU A 43 14.98 -0.68 -2.15
C GLU A 43 13.82 -1.32 -1.35
N ASN A 44 12.63 -1.43 -1.95
CA ASN A 44 11.43 -1.98 -1.32
C ASN A 44 11.07 -3.35 -1.89
N ILE A 45 10.24 -4.08 -1.14
CA ILE A 45 9.66 -5.35 -1.59
C ILE A 45 8.90 -5.08 -2.90
N ASN A 46 9.26 -5.80 -3.97
CA ASN A 46 8.64 -5.66 -5.29
C ASN A 46 7.12 -5.71 -5.16
N TYR A 47 6.41 -4.73 -5.74
CA TYR A 47 4.95 -4.66 -5.70
C TYR A 47 4.25 -5.97 -6.14
N ASN A 48 4.87 -6.78 -7.01
CA ASN A 48 4.35 -8.09 -7.40
C ASN A 48 4.27 -9.10 -6.23
N GLN A 49 5.00 -8.84 -5.15
CA GLN A 49 4.95 -9.57 -3.90
C GLN A 49 4.04 -8.87 -2.87
N VAL A 50 3.32 -7.81 -3.23
CA VAL A 50 2.37 -7.11 -2.36
C VAL A 50 0.95 -7.49 -2.79
N GLU A 51 0.20 -8.06 -1.86
CA GLU A 51 -1.21 -8.36 -2.04
C GLU A 51 -2.04 -7.30 -1.30
N PHE A 52 -2.78 -6.51 -2.07
CA PHE A 52 -3.70 -5.52 -1.53
C PHE A 52 -4.87 -6.20 -0.77
N ILE A 53 -5.25 -5.62 0.37
CA ILE A 53 -6.35 -6.10 1.21
C ILE A 53 -7.50 -5.08 1.20
N SER A 54 -7.23 -3.85 1.61
CA SER A 54 -8.25 -2.78 1.64
C SER A 54 -7.63 -1.39 1.63
N ILE A 55 -8.44 -0.40 1.27
CA ILE A 55 -8.18 1.03 1.42
C ILE A 55 -9.33 1.65 2.19
N GLU A 56 -9.03 2.49 3.17
CA GLU A 56 -10.01 3.15 4.03
C GLU A 56 -9.64 4.64 4.17
N GLU A 57 -10.58 5.55 3.96
CA GLU A 57 -10.40 6.97 4.30
C GLU A 57 -10.37 7.12 5.83
N VAL A 58 -9.27 7.65 6.36
CA VAL A 58 -9.11 7.99 7.77
C VAL A 58 -9.71 9.37 7.99
N LYS A 59 -10.79 9.43 8.79
CA LYS A 59 -11.46 10.67 9.18
C LYS A 59 -10.78 11.34 10.37
#